data_AF-A0A2E0DBN1-F1
#
_entry.id   AF-A0A2E0DBN1-F1
#
_cell.length_a   1.000
_cell.length_b   1.000
_cell.length_c   1.000
_cell.angle_alpha   90.00
_cell.angle_beta   90.00
_cell.angle_gamma   90.00
#
_symmetry.space_group_name_H-M   'P 1'
#
loop_
_entity.id
_entity.type
_entity.pdbx_description
1 polymer ?
#
loop_
_entity_poly.entity_id
_entity_poly.type
_entity_poly.pdbx_seq_one_letter_code
_entity_poly.pdbx_strand_id
1 'polypeptide(L)'
;MKNLLLIILLSITQILSAQDKKDKKEKSIKDLTKSSSTIDGLFTIFQDSSSGELKMLITEDQLDKDFIYFSQIADGVTEAGSFRGAYGADVIFQIHKYYNKLEFVAPNTNFYFDEDNPLSKSKEANTSHAIISSHKILADEDGSYLINVNDLFLSETLSRVKPPKRPGSSPNRFSLGSFDKGKSKVREINN
;
A
#
# COMPACT_ATOMS: atom_id res chain seq x y z
N MET A 1 -16.87 41.37 38.79
CA MET A 1 -15.68 41.71 37.97
C MET A 1 -14.52 40.71 38.10
N LYS A 2 -14.31 40.03 39.24
CA LYS A 2 -13.23 39.03 39.41
C LYS A 2 -13.33 37.80 38.49
N ASN A 3 -14.52 37.33 38.14
CA ASN A 3 -14.69 36.12 37.32
C ASN A 3 -14.47 36.35 35.82
N LEU A 4 -14.55 37.61 35.35
CA LEU A 4 -14.32 37.93 33.94
C LEU A 4 -12.82 37.93 33.60
N LEU A 5 -11.98 38.34 34.56
CA LEU A 5 -10.53 38.40 34.42
C LEU A 5 -9.89 36.99 34.38
N LEU A 6 -10.51 36.01 35.03
CA LEU A 6 -10.03 34.62 35.06
C LEU A 6 -10.28 33.88 33.73
N ILE A 7 -11.37 34.20 33.03
CA ILE A 7 -11.71 33.61 31.73
C ILE A 7 -10.80 34.16 30.62
N ILE A 8 -10.41 35.44 30.71
CA ILE A 8 -9.45 36.05 29.79
C ILE A 8 -8.05 35.46 29.99
N LEU A 9 -7.64 35.17 31.23
CA LEU A 9 -6.34 34.55 31.49
C LEU A 9 -6.25 33.10 30.98
N LEU A 10 -7.37 32.35 31.05
CA LEU A 10 -7.46 30.96 30.57
C LEU A 10 -7.46 30.86 29.03
N SER A 11 -8.04 31.86 28.36
CA SER A 11 -8.04 31.92 26.89
C SER A 11 -6.68 32.35 26.33
N ILE A 12 -5.95 33.23 27.02
CA ILE A 12 -4.58 33.62 26.62
C ILE A 12 -3.59 32.45 26.77
N THR A 13 -3.76 31.58 27.77
CA THR A 13 -2.90 30.38 27.95
C THR A 13 -3.12 29.33 26.86
N GLN A 14 -4.35 29.17 26.36
CA GLN A 14 -4.62 28.29 25.21
C GLN A 14 -4.06 28.84 23.90
N ILE A 15 -4.00 30.16 23.74
CA ILE A 15 -3.41 30.81 22.56
C ILE A 15 -1.88 30.66 22.56
N LEU A 16 -1.21 30.70 23.72
CA LEU A 16 0.24 30.48 23.81
C LEU A 16 0.66 29.01 23.55
N SER A 17 -0.18 28.03 23.86
CA SER A 17 0.10 26.61 23.52
C SER A 17 -0.10 26.26 22.04
N ALA A 18 -0.64 27.19 21.23
CA ALA A 18 -0.89 26.96 19.80
C ALA A 18 0.29 27.37 18.89
N GLN A 19 1.35 27.98 19.43
CA GLN A 19 2.47 28.50 18.63
C GLN A 19 3.72 27.60 18.56
N ASP A 20 3.68 26.37 19.08
CA ASP A 20 4.80 25.42 19.00
C ASP A 20 4.50 24.19 18.13
N LYS A 21 3.69 24.35 17.07
CA LYS A 21 3.83 23.49 15.90
C LYS A 21 5.01 24.00 15.09
N LYS A 22 6.23 23.60 15.50
CA LYS A 22 7.39 23.60 14.61
C LYS A 22 6.95 23.02 13.27
N ASP A 23 7.03 23.83 12.22
CA ASP A 23 6.94 23.37 10.85
C ASP A 23 7.88 22.17 10.71
N LYS A 24 7.27 20.99 10.66
CA LYS A 24 7.99 19.74 10.55
C LYS A 24 8.49 19.71 9.13
N LYS A 25 9.67 20.30 8.90
CA LYS A 25 10.36 20.34 7.61
C LYS A 25 10.16 18.98 6.93
N GLU A 26 9.46 18.98 5.81
CA GLU A 26 9.22 17.75 5.06
C GLU A 26 10.57 17.11 4.77
N LYS A 27 10.70 15.84 5.13
CA LYS A 27 11.97 15.12 4.99
C LYS A 27 12.15 14.83 3.51
N SER A 28 13.33 15.11 2.98
CA SER A 28 13.64 14.79 1.59
C SER A 28 13.65 13.28 1.35
N ILE A 29 13.49 12.85 0.09
CA ILE A 29 13.64 11.44 -0.28
C ILE A 29 15.03 10.97 0.15
N LYS A 30 16.05 11.78 -0.15
CA LYS A 30 17.44 11.52 0.24
C LYS A 30 17.56 11.31 1.75
N ASP A 31 16.94 12.16 2.58
CA ASP A 31 16.97 12.01 4.05
C ASP A 31 16.33 10.71 4.53
N LEU A 32 15.28 10.24 3.86
CA LEU A 32 14.53 9.03 4.23
C LEU A 32 15.18 7.73 3.73
N THR A 33 16.14 7.82 2.82
CA THR A 33 16.80 6.67 2.17
C THR A 33 18.32 6.61 2.39
N LYS A 34 18.92 7.53 3.18
CA LYS A 34 20.39 7.56 3.41
C LYS A 34 20.98 6.24 3.91
N SER A 35 20.24 5.53 4.76
CA SER A 35 20.65 4.25 5.37
C SER A 35 20.21 3.03 4.54
N SER A 36 19.66 3.24 3.36
CA SER A 36 19.06 2.20 2.55
C SER A 36 19.94 1.81 1.37
N SER A 37 19.96 0.52 1.05
CA SER A 37 20.44 0.04 -0.24
C SER A 37 19.39 0.32 -1.31
N THR A 38 19.81 0.82 -2.47
CA THR A 38 18.94 1.08 -3.62
C THR A 38 18.91 -0.15 -4.53
N ILE A 39 17.71 -0.53 -4.96
CA ILE A 39 17.44 -1.65 -5.86
C ILE A 39 16.66 -1.05 -7.04
N ASP A 40 17.31 -1.04 -8.20
CA ASP A 40 16.74 -0.53 -9.44
C ASP A 40 15.97 -1.63 -10.18
N GLY A 41 14.97 -1.25 -10.97
CA GLY A 41 14.11 -2.16 -11.73
C GLY A 41 12.86 -1.44 -12.23
N LEU A 42 11.73 -2.13 -12.35
CA LEU A 42 10.45 -1.49 -12.72
C LEU A 42 10.06 -0.36 -11.76
N PHE A 43 10.31 -0.55 -10.48
CA PHE A 43 10.17 0.48 -9.45
C PHE A 43 11.47 0.57 -8.66
N THR A 44 11.96 1.78 -8.36
CA THR A 44 13.11 1.89 -7.46
C THR A 44 12.69 1.57 -6.03
N ILE A 45 13.33 0.56 -5.44
CA ILE A 45 13.09 0.14 -4.05
C ILE A 45 14.29 0.52 -3.19
N PHE A 46 14.02 1.09 -2.03
CA PHE A 46 15.00 1.35 -0.99
C PHE A 46 14.76 0.39 0.17
N GLN A 47 15.75 -0.47 0.45
CA GLN A 47 15.73 -1.36 1.61
C GLN A 47 16.63 -0.81 2.70
N ASP A 48 16.07 -0.48 3.86
CA ASP A 48 16.86 0.01 5.00
C ASP A 48 17.80 -1.08 5.52
N SER A 49 19.09 -0.78 5.62
CA SER A 49 20.11 -1.78 5.99
C SER A 49 20.03 -2.23 7.45
N SER A 50 19.32 -1.50 8.31
CA SER A 50 19.20 -1.83 9.74
C SER A 50 17.93 -2.61 10.08
N SER A 51 16.80 -2.18 9.53
CA SER A 51 15.47 -2.72 9.81
C SER A 51 14.97 -3.68 8.73
N GLY A 52 15.54 -3.62 7.52
CA GLY A 52 15.04 -4.33 6.34
C GLY A 52 13.74 -3.73 5.77
N GLU A 53 13.28 -2.59 6.29
CA GLU A 53 12.06 -1.94 5.81
C GLU A 53 12.19 -1.46 4.36
N LEU A 54 11.11 -1.65 3.61
CA LEU A 54 11.05 -1.31 2.19
C LEU A 54 10.29 0.00 1.97
N LYS A 55 10.91 0.88 1.19
CA LYS A 55 10.27 2.06 0.60
C LYS A 55 10.33 1.94 -0.92
N MET A 56 9.30 2.42 -1.60
CA MET A 56 9.22 2.42 -3.05
C MET A 56 9.11 3.84 -3.55
N LEU A 57 9.88 4.15 -4.59
CA LEU A 57 9.77 5.38 -5.36
C LEU A 57 8.81 5.12 -6.52
N ILE A 58 7.87 6.03 -6.71
CA ILE A 58 6.95 6.04 -7.85
C ILE A 58 7.09 7.40 -8.51
N THR A 59 7.34 7.41 -9.82
CA THR A 59 7.45 8.65 -10.60
C THR A 59 6.10 9.00 -11.23
N GLU A 60 5.93 10.27 -11.60
CA GLU A 60 4.68 10.77 -12.19
C GLU A 60 4.29 10.04 -13.49
N ASP A 61 5.27 9.62 -14.30
CA ASP A 61 5.04 8.86 -15.54
C ASP A 61 4.56 7.41 -15.31
N GLN A 62 4.72 6.90 -14.08
CA GLN A 62 4.25 5.58 -13.66
C GLN A 62 2.82 5.63 -13.09
N LEU A 63 2.26 6.81 -12.84
CA LEU A 63 0.87 6.95 -12.39
C LEU A 63 -0.10 6.57 -13.52
N ASP A 64 -1.25 6.01 -13.13
CA ASP A 64 -2.34 5.62 -14.04
C ASP A 64 -1.92 4.63 -15.15
N LYS A 65 -0.76 3.98 -15.00
CA LYS A 65 -0.28 2.91 -15.88
C LYS A 65 -0.74 1.55 -15.38
N ASP A 66 -1.00 0.66 -16.32
CA ASP A 66 -1.31 -0.73 -16.04
C ASP A 66 -0.04 -1.51 -15.70
N PHE A 67 -0.04 -2.12 -14.52
CA PHE A 67 0.98 -3.06 -14.08
C PHE A 67 0.34 -4.41 -13.81
N ILE A 68 1.10 -5.48 -14.07
CA ILE A 68 0.65 -6.84 -13.82
C ILE A 68 1.36 -7.36 -12.58
N TYR A 69 0.59 -7.70 -11.56
CA TYR A 69 1.04 -8.49 -10.44
C TYR A 69 0.67 -9.94 -10.67
N PHE A 70 1.60 -10.85 -10.46
CA PHE A 70 1.31 -12.27 -10.32
C PHE A 70 2.11 -12.85 -9.17
N SER A 71 1.59 -13.92 -8.57
CA SER A 71 2.24 -14.59 -7.45
C SER A 71 2.49 -16.06 -7.75
N GLN A 72 3.55 -16.59 -7.15
CA GLN A 72 3.90 -18.00 -7.23
C GLN A 72 4.41 -18.48 -5.88
N ILE A 73 4.06 -19.71 -5.52
CA ILE A 73 4.57 -20.37 -4.33
C ILE A 73 5.93 -21.00 -4.67
N ALA A 74 7.00 -20.46 -4.09
CA ALA A 74 8.34 -21.02 -4.26
C ALA A 74 8.48 -22.42 -3.65
N ASP A 75 7.86 -22.65 -2.49
CA ASP A 75 7.77 -23.97 -1.85
C ASP A 75 6.60 -24.03 -0.88
N GLY A 76 6.03 -25.22 -0.67
CA GLY A 76 4.84 -25.40 0.13
C GLY A 76 4.58 -26.85 0.51
N VAL A 77 3.93 -27.05 1.67
CA VAL A 77 3.53 -28.37 2.15
C VAL A 77 2.23 -28.79 1.45
N THR A 78 2.26 -29.94 0.77
CA THR A 78 1.11 -30.46 -0.01
C THR A 78 -0.13 -30.70 0.85
N GLU A 79 0.04 -31.20 2.07
CA GLU A 79 -1.05 -31.41 3.03
C GLU A 79 -1.71 -30.09 3.48
N ALA A 80 -0.99 -28.96 3.39
CA ALA A 80 -1.52 -27.62 3.61
C ALA A 80 -2.23 -27.03 2.37
N GLY A 81 -2.32 -27.78 1.27
CA GLY A 81 -2.96 -27.34 0.02
C GLY A 81 -2.07 -26.47 -0.87
N SER A 82 -0.75 -26.52 -0.67
CA SER A 82 0.25 -25.72 -1.38
C SER A 82 1.38 -26.61 -1.89
N PHE A 83 2.06 -26.22 -2.97
CA PHE A 83 3.18 -26.97 -3.53
C PHE A 83 4.12 -26.05 -4.28
N ARG A 84 5.37 -26.51 -4.46
CA ARG A 84 6.39 -25.79 -5.24
C ARG A 84 5.90 -25.50 -6.67
N GLY A 85 5.99 -24.24 -7.04
CA GLY A 85 5.64 -23.75 -8.37
C GLY A 85 4.15 -23.46 -8.58
N ALA A 86 3.31 -23.60 -7.55
CA ALA A 86 1.89 -23.28 -7.66
C ALA A 86 1.70 -21.79 -7.99
N TYR A 87 1.01 -21.50 -9.09
CA TYR A 87 0.61 -20.14 -9.45
C TYR A 87 -0.53 -19.66 -8.55
N GLY A 88 -0.42 -18.41 -8.09
CA GLY A 88 -1.37 -17.74 -7.24
C GLY A 88 -2.19 -16.71 -8.01
N ALA A 89 -2.56 -15.63 -7.33
CA ALA A 89 -3.32 -14.54 -7.92
C ALA A 89 -2.51 -13.81 -9.00
N ASP A 90 -3.22 -13.39 -10.03
CA ASP A 90 -2.84 -12.45 -11.08
C ASP A 90 -3.82 -11.29 -11.09
N VAL A 91 -3.31 -10.06 -11.04
CA VAL A 91 -4.11 -8.84 -10.93
C VAL A 91 -3.45 -7.74 -11.73
N ILE A 92 -4.23 -7.09 -12.60
CA ILE A 92 -3.86 -5.80 -13.17
C ILE A 92 -4.13 -4.74 -12.11
N PHE A 93 -3.16 -3.88 -11.85
CA PHE A 93 -3.33 -2.74 -10.96
C PHE A 93 -2.74 -1.47 -11.56
N GLN A 94 -3.27 -0.34 -11.10
CA GLN A 94 -2.80 1.00 -11.40
C GLN A 94 -2.44 1.70 -10.09
N ILE A 95 -1.56 2.69 -10.17
CA ILE A 95 -1.21 3.53 -9.03
C ILE A 95 -1.81 4.92 -9.26
N HIS A 96 -2.76 5.29 -8.39
CA HIS A 96 -3.46 6.57 -8.45
C HIS A 96 -2.96 7.49 -7.34
N LYS A 97 -2.70 8.77 -7.66
CA LYS A 97 -2.42 9.79 -6.63
C LYS A 97 -3.72 10.38 -6.11
N TYR A 98 -3.96 10.25 -4.81
CA TYR A 98 -5.09 10.86 -4.12
C TYR A 98 -4.62 11.73 -2.96
N TYR A 99 -4.53 13.04 -3.21
CA TYR A 99 -3.97 14.04 -2.29
C TYR A 99 -2.57 13.63 -1.79
N ASN A 100 -2.45 13.24 -0.52
CA ASN A 100 -1.21 12.86 0.15
C ASN A 100 -1.00 11.34 0.22
N LYS A 101 -1.69 10.58 -0.64
CA LYS A 101 -1.61 9.13 -0.69
C LYS A 101 -1.46 8.65 -2.13
N LEU A 102 -0.85 7.47 -2.26
CA LEU A 102 -0.89 6.66 -3.47
C LEU A 102 -1.74 5.42 -3.21
N GLU A 103 -2.64 5.14 -4.13
CA GLU A 103 -3.60 4.04 -4.04
C GLU A 103 -3.30 3.01 -5.12
N PHE A 104 -3.18 1.75 -4.71
CA PHE A 104 -3.05 0.62 -5.61
C PHE A 104 -4.46 0.16 -5.94
N VAL A 105 -4.89 0.37 -7.17
CA VAL A 105 -6.26 0.17 -7.60
C VAL A 105 -6.29 -0.94 -8.64
N ALA A 106 -7.10 -1.97 -8.40
CA ALA A 106 -7.44 -2.95 -9.43
C ALA A 106 -8.64 -2.42 -10.23
N PRO A 107 -8.47 -2.05 -11.51
CA PRO A 107 -9.58 -1.69 -12.38
C PRO A 107 -10.51 -2.89 -12.57
N ASN A 108 -11.79 -2.62 -12.81
CA ASN A 108 -12.78 -3.69 -13.01
C ASN A 108 -12.79 -4.10 -14.47
N THR A 109 -12.07 -5.16 -14.78
CA THR A 109 -11.91 -5.68 -16.15
C THR A 109 -13.11 -6.50 -16.63
N ASN A 110 -14.15 -6.71 -15.80
CA ASN A 110 -15.37 -7.42 -16.24
C ASN A 110 -16.28 -6.57 -17.12
N PHE A 111 -16.10 -5.25 -17.13
CA PHE A 111 -16.88 -4.33 -17.93
C PHE A 111 -16.06 -3.86 -19.12
N TYR A 112 -16.55 -4.14 -20.32
CA TYR A 112 -15.96 -3.69 -21.57
C TYR A 112 -17.04 -3.04 -22.43
N PHE A 113 -16.71 -1.88 -22.99
CA PHE A 113 -17.58 -1.14 -23.90
C PHE A 113 -16.84 -0.97 -25.22
N ASP A 114 -17.52 -1.28 -26.31
CA ASP A 114 -17.06 -0.97 -27.66
C ASP A 114 -16.97 0.55 -27.82
N GLU A 115 -15.78 1.06 -28.16
CA GLU A 115 -15.49 2.49 -28.23
C GLU A 115 -16.36 3.21 -29.28
N ASP A 116 -16.70 2.51 -30.37
CA ASP A 116 -17.52 3.04 -31.47
C ASP A 116 -19.01 3.12 -31.12
N ASN A 117 -19.43 2.45 -30.04
CA ASN A 117 -20.81 2.47 -29.57
C ASN A 117 -21.06 3.70 -28.68
N PRO A 118 -22.15 4.46 -28.86
CA PRO A 118 -22.52 5.57 -27.97
C PRO A 118 -22.57 5.23 -26.47
N LEU A 119 -22.79 3.96 -26.12
CA LEU A 119 -22.77 3.47 -24.74
C LEU A 119 -21.39 3.61 -24.06
N SER A 120 -20.29 3.68 -24.82
CA SER A 120 -18.93 3.87 -24.29
C SER A 120 -18.78 5.15 -23.46
N LYS A 121 -19.62 6.16 -23.73
CA LYS A 121 -19.68 7.40 -22.95
C LYS A 121 -20.10 7.19 -21.48
N SER A 122 -20.71 6.05 -21.18
CA SER A 122 -21.12 5.66 -19.83
C SER A 122 -20.28 4.53 -19.25
N LYS A 123 -19.09 4.26 -19.80
CA LYS A 123 -18.23 3.15 -19.35
C LYS A 123 -17.82 3.19 -17.88
N GLU A 124 -17.72 4.39 -17.32
CA GLU A 124 -17.38 4.62 -15.90
C GLU A 124 -18.64 4.73 -15.00
N ALA A 125 -19.84 4.62 -15.58
CA ALA A 125 -21.08 4.78 -14.82
C ALA A 125 -21.45 3.49 -14.11
N ASN A 126 -21.77 3.57 -12.81
CA ASN A 126 -22.18 2.44 -11.97
C ASN A 126 -21.17 1.29 -11.88
N THR A 127 -19.91 1.56 -12.17
CA THR A 127 -18.80 0.63 -11.94
C THR A 127 -18.01 1.05 -10.70
N SER A 128 -17.30 0.10 -10.11
CA SER A 128 -16.37 0.37 -9.01
C SER A 128 -15.06 -0.35 -9.25
N HIS A 129 -13.96 0.31 -8.91
CA HIS A 129 -12.63 -0.27 -8.88
C HIS A 129 -12.27 -0.66 -7.44
N ALA A 130 -11.43 -1.68 -7.30
CA ALA A 130 -11.04 -2.16 -5.98
C ALA A 130 -9.76 -1.46 -5.52
N ILE A 131 -9.82 -0.71 -4.43
CA ILE A 131 -8.62 -0.19 -3.76
C ILE A 131 -8.00 -1.35 -2.98
N ILE A 132 -6.86 -1.85 -3.47
CA ILE A 132 -6.10 -2.93 -2.85
C ILE A 132 -5.38 -2.42 -1.60
N SER A 133 -4.72 -1.26 -1.72
CA SER A 133 -4.02 -0.61 -0.62
C SER A 133 -3.91 0.90 -0.84
N SER A 134 -3.68 1.64 0.24
CA SER A 134 -3.57 3.11 0.22
C SER A 134 -2.43 3.51 1.16
N HIS A 135 -1.38 4.11 0.59
CA HIS A 135 -0.12 4.41 1.28
C HIS A 135 0.10 5.92 1.35
N LYS A 136 0.42 6.43 2.53
CA LYS A 136 0.76 7.84 2.71
C LYS A 136 2.10 8.15 2.04
N ILE A 137 2.14 9.27 1.30
CA ILE A 137 3.37 9.82 0.72
C ILE A 137 4.26 10.34 1.86
N LEU A 138 5.49 9.83 1.92
CA LEU A 138 6.49 10.20 2.91
C LEU A 138 7.31 11.42 2.48
N ALA A 139 7.53 11.55 1.17
CA ALA A 139 8.19 12.67 0.50
C ALA A 139 7.69 12.78 -0.95
N ASP A 140 7.56 14.02 -1.43
CA ASP A 140 7.11 14.41 -2.76
C ASP A 140 8.15 15.42 -3.29
N GLU A 141 8.98 15.00 -4.25
CA GLU A 141 10.06 15.83 -4.82
C GLU A 141 10.07 15.67 -6.35
N ASP A 142 9.88 16.77 -7.08
CA ASP A 142 10.02 16.84 -8.54
C ASP A 142 9.24 15.73 -9.29
N GLY A 143 8.00 15.45 -8.89
CA GLY A 143 7.16 14.42 -9.51
C GLY A 143 7.54 12.99 -9.10
N SER A 144 8.37 12.83 -8.08
CA SER A 144 8.73 11.54 -7.48
C SER A 144 8.15 11.41 -6.07
N TYR A 145 7.54 10.26 -5.81
CA TYR A 145 6.80 10.00 -4.58
C TYR A 145 7.38 8.81 -3.85
N LEU A 146 7.79 9.01 -2.59
CA LEU A 146 8.30 7.94 -1.75
C LEU A 146 7.21 7.42 -0.80
N ILE A 147 6.94 6.12 -0.84
CA ILE A 147 5.97 5.46 0.06
C ILE A 147 6.61 4.28 0.82
N ASN A 148 6.11 3.97 2.02
CA ASN A 148 6.46 2.72 2.71
C ASN A 148 5.59 1.58 2.15
N VAL A 149 6.23 0.52 1.66
CA VAL A 149 5.58 -0.64 1.03
C VAL A 149 5.81 -1.92 1.81
N ASN A 150 6.38 -1.84 3.01
CA ASN A 150 6.65 -3.02 3.83
C ASN A 150 5.35 -3.78 4.15
N ASP A 151 4.28 -3.06 4.47
CA ASP A 151 2.96 -3.66 4.71
C ASP A 151 2.31 -4.20 3.44
N LEU A 152 2.66 -3.69 2.26
CA LEU A 152 2.13 -4.21 1.00
C LEU A 152 2.69 -5.61 0.71
N PHE A 153 4.00 -5.80 0.90
CA PHE A 153 4.69 -7.05 0.58
C PHE A 153 4.73 -8.06 1.74
N LEU A 154 4.78 -7.61 3.00
CA LEU A 154 4.70 -8.48 4.18
C LEU A 154 3.28 -8.55 4.73
N SER A 155 2.33 -8.88 3.86
CA SER A 155 0.93 -9.14 4.21
C SER A 155 0.27 -10.07 3.20
N GLU A 156 -0.99 -10.41 3.46
CA GLU A 156 -1.87 -11.12 2.52
C GLU A 156 -2.72 -10.15 1.67
N THR A 157 -2.30 -8.88 1.54
CA THR A 157 -3.06 -7.81 0.84
C THR A 157 -3.12 -8.04 -0.66
N LEU A 158 -1.97 -8.31 -1.30
CA LEU A 158 -1.89 -8.59 -2.74
C LEU A 158 -2.34 -10.02 -3.08
N SER A 159 -1.85 -10.99 -2.32
CA SER A 159 -2.15 -12.41 -2.50
C SER A 159 -2.42 -13.07 -1.17
N ARG A 160 -3.57 -13.74 -1.08
CA ARG A 160 -3.90 -14.54 0.09
C ARG A 160 -3.20 -15.90 0.00
N VAL A 161 -2.41 -16.23 1.01
CA VAL A 161 -1.72 -17.53 1.10
C VAL A 161 -2.66 -18.58 1.67
N LYS A 162 -3.46 -18.20 2.67
CA LYS A 162 -4.43 -19.11 3.30
C LYS A 162 -5.84 -18.99 2.71
N PRO A 163 -6.44 -20.08 2.20
CA PRO A 163 -7.82 -20.02 1.71
C PRO A 163 -8.83 -19.74 2.86
N PRO A 164 -9.93 -19.02 2.58
CA PRO A 164 -10.99 -18.81 3.56
C PRO A 164 -11.66 -20.13 3.96
N LYS A 165 -12.16 -20.20 5.20
CA LYS A 165 -12.95 -21.35 5.65
C LYS A 165 -14.27 -21.40 4.86
N ARG A 166 -14.62 -22.57 4.34
CA ARG A 166 -15.91 -22.77 3.66
C ARG A 166 -17.06 -22.63 4.67
N PRO A 167 -18.17 -21.96 4.33
CA PRO A 167 -19.36 -21.96 5.16
C PRO A 167 -19.80 -23.39 5.51
N GLY A 168 -20.19 -23.65 6.77
CA GLY A 168 -20.61 -24.98 7.24
C GLY A 168 -19.49 -26.00 7.48
N SER A 169 -18.22 -25.61 7.38
CA SER A 169 -17.11 -26.51 7.70
C SER A 169 -17.03 -26.83 9.20
N SER A 170 -16.74 -28.10 9.52
CA SER A 170 -16.61 -28.57 10.91
C SER A 170 -15.58 -27.76 11.69
N PRO A 171 -15.85 -27.39 12.97
CA PRO A 171 -14.87 -26.72 13.83
C PRO A 171 -13.57 -27.51 14.02
N ASN A 172 -13.63 -28.84 13.94
CA ASN A 172 -12.49 -29.74 14.15
C ASN A 172 -11.69 -30.02 12.86
N ARG A 173 -12.09 -29.42 11.73
CA ARG A 173 -11.34 -29.55 10.48
C ARG A 173 -10.01 -28.82 10.62
N PHE A 174 -8.95 -29.44 10.11
CA PHE A 174 -7.65 -28.80 9.98
C PHE A 174 -7.77 -27.41 9.33
N SER A 175 -7.08 -26.42 9.91
CA SER A 175 -6.98 -25.08 9.34
C SER A 175 -5.60 -24.52 9.55
N LEU A 176 -5.06 -23.89 8.52
CA LEU A 176 -3.78 -23.19 8.60
C LEU A 176 -3.80 -22.08 9.66
N GLY A 177 -2.63 -21.73 10.19
CA GLY A 177 -2.47 -20.54 11.03
C GLY A 177 -2.73 -19.25 10.23
N SER A 178 -2.85 -18.12 10.93
CA SER A 178 -2.89 -16.81 10.27
C SER A 178 -1.48 -16.37 9.88
N PHE A 179 -1.37 -15.53 8.85
CA PHE A 179 -0.11 -14.87 8.52
C PHE A 179 0.45 -14.11 9.72
N ASP A 180 1.75 -14.24 9.97
CA ASP A 180 2.45 -13.62 11.08
C ASP A 180 3.58 -12.75 10.52
N LYS A 181 3.40 -11.43 10.59
CA LYS A 181 4.37 -10.45 10.08
C LYS A 181 5.71 -10.55 10.81
N GLY A 182 5.72 -10.86 12.11
CA GLY A 182 6.95 -10.97 12.89
C GLY A 182 7.81 -12.19 12.54
N LYS A 183 7.21 -13.22 11.93
CA LYS A 183 7.91 -14.42 11.45
C LYS A 183 8.19 -14.38 9.95
N SER A 184 7.72 -13.34 9.27
CA SER A 184 7.85 -13.18 7.82
C SER A 184 8.91 -12.15 7.50
N LYS A 185 9.61 -12.34 6.38
CA LYS A 185 10.69 -11.45 5.93
C LYS A 185 10.84 -11.53 4.43
N VAL A 186 11.18 -10.40 3.82
CA VAL A 186 11.58 -10.35 2.42
C VAL A 186 12.99 -10.90 2.32
N ARG A 187 13.18 -11.95 1.51
CA ARG A 187 14.50 -12.58 1.32
C ARG A 187 15.31 -11.89 0.24
N GLU A 188 14.63 -11.49 -0.84
CA GLU A 188 15.23 -10.95 -2.05
C GLU A 188 14.17 -10.14 -2.79
N ILE A 189 14.60 -9.15 -3.57
CA ILE A 189 13.75 -8.33 -4.43
C ILE A 189 14.39 -8.35 -5.81
N ASN A 190 13.61 -8.82 -6.79
CA ASN A 190 13.95 -8.83 -8.21
C ASN A 190 12.75 -8.22 -8.93
N ASN A 191 12.88 -7.02 -9.46
CA ASN A 191 11.78 -6.28 -10.10
C ASN A 191 12.20 -5.57 -11.39
#